data_AF-A0A1D8B4C2-F1
#
_entry.id   AF-A0A1D8B4C2-F1
#
_cell.length_a   1.000
_cell.length_b   1.000
_cell.length_c   1.000
_cell.angle_alpha   90.00
_cell.angle_beta   90.00
_cell.angle_gamma   90.00
#
_symmetry.space_group_name_H-M   'P 1'
#
loop_
_entity.id
_entity.type
_entity.pdbx_description
1 polymer ?
#
loop_
_entity_poly.entity_id
_entity_poly.type
_entity_poly.pdbx_seq_one_letter_code
_entity_poly.pdbx_strand_id
1 'polypeptide(L)'
;MAVGAVRAGHDPREVEAAARSAVRLESWDIAVVSGQPRATARFAAADDDEARASHAAILTGVRRVAEVPGAVLAAVVHGRSRPIASAPADAGRN
;
A
#
# COMPACT_ATOMS: atom_id res chain seq x y z
N MET A 1 1.88 -4.06 2.79
CA MET A 1 3.10 -3.24 2.85
C MET A 1 3.78 -3.46 4.19
N ALA A 2 5.11 -3.48 4.22
CA ALA A 2 5.88 -3.41 5.47
C ALA A 2 5.88 -1.96 5.96
N VAL A 3 5.65 -1.75 7.25
CA VAL A 3 5.66 -0.43 7.89
C VAL A 3 6.84 -0.40 8.86
N GLY A 4 7.71 0.58 8.66
CA GLY A 4 8.88 0.83 9.50
C GLY A 4 8.59 1.88 10.56
N ALA A 5 9.61 2.66 10.93
CA ALA A 5 9.47 3.69 11.94
C ALA A 5 8.43 4.75 11.53
N VAL A 6 7.61 5.18 12.50
CA VAL A 6 6.77 6.36 12.34
C VAL A 6 7.66 7.60 12.37
N ARG A 7 7.42 8.54 11.45
CA ARG A 7 8.18 9.78 11.36
C ARG A 7 7.90 10.65 12.58
N ALA A 8 8.90 11.44 12.97
CA ALA A 8 8.78 12.35 14.10
C ALA A 8 7.58 13.31 13.93
N GLY A 9 6.80 13.49 15.00
CA GLY A 9 5.60 14.34 14.98
C GLY A 9 4.32 13.64 14.53
N HIS A 10 4.37 12.37 14.15
CA HIS A 10 3.20 11.57 13.80
C HIS A 10 2.91 10.45 14.82
N ASP A 11 1.63 10.12 14.99
CA ASP A 11 1.15 8.97 15.74
C ASP A 11 1.00 7.73 14.84
N PRO A 12 1.28 6.50 15.34
CA PRO A 12 1.09 5.28 14.56
C PRO A 12 -0.32 5.09 13.95
N ARG A 13 -1.37 5.60 14.59
CA ARG A 13 -2.76 5.53 14.09
C ARG A 13 -2.96 6.37 12.83
N GLU A 14 -2.12 7.39 12.61
CA GLU A 14 -2.16 8.21 11.40
C GLU A 14 -1.76 7.42 10.14
N VAL A 15 -1.08 6.27 10.28
CA VAL A 15 -0.72 5.41 9.15
C VAL A 15 -1.98 4.89 8.44
N GLU A 16 -2.95 4.38 9.21
CA GLU A 16 -4.23 3.93 8.66
C GLU A 16 -5.04 5.13 8.12
N ALA A 17 -5.07 6.24 8.87
CA ALA A 17 -5.78 7.45 8.46
C ALA A 17 -5.26 7.98 7.10
N ALA A 18 -3.95 8.02 6.91
CA ALA A 18 -3.32 8.44 5.66
C ALA A 18 -3.72 7.52 4.49
N ALA A 19 -3.74 6.20 4.69
CA ALA A 19 -4.19 5.26 3.68
C ALA A 19 -5.67 5.47 3.32
N ARG A 20 -6.54 5.61 4.34
CA ARG A 20 -7.99 5.84 4.15
C ARG A 20 -8.33 7.19 3.55
N SER A 21 -7.48 8.21 3.75
CA SER A 21 -7.63 9.52 3.10
C SER A 21 -7.28 9.49 1.62
N ALA A 22 -6.43 8.55 1.19
CA ALA A 22 -5.98 8.46 -0.20
C ALA A 22 -7.00 7.75 -1.09
N VAL A 23 -7.57 6.65 -0.60
CA VAL A 23 -8.50 5.79 -1.34
C VAL A 23 -9.51 5.18 -0.37
N ARG A 24 -10.74 4.93 -0.83
CA ARG A 24 -11.73 4.18 -0.06
C ARG A 24 -11.26 2.74 0.14
N LEU A 25 -10.99 2.37 1.39
CA LEU A 25 -10.62 1.00 1.75
C LEU A 25 -11.84 0.17 2.15
N GLU A 26 -11.86 -1.08 1.69
CA GLU A 26 -12.80 -2.11 2.16
C GLU A 26 -12.40 -2.63 3.54
N SER A 27 -11.10 -2.81 3.75
CA SER A 27 -10.55 -3.31 5.01
C SER A 27 -9.12 -2.82 5.21
N TRP A 28 -8.72 -2.79 6.47
CA TRP A 28 -7.35 -2.55 6.92
C TRP A 28 -7.02 -3.59 7.98
N ASP A 29 -5.87 -4.25 7.83
CA ASP A 29 -5.37 -5.25 8.76
C ASP A 29 -3.91 -4.99 9.09
N ILE A 30 -3.51 -5.25 10.34
CA ILE A 30 -2.12 -5.14 10.79
C ILE A 30 -1.71 -6.46 11.42
N ALA A 31 -0.63 -7.04 10.92
CA ALA A 31 -0.01 -8.22 11.47
C ALA A 31 1.49 -8.01 11.68
N VAL A 32 2.11 -8.85 12.50
CA VAL A 32 3.57 -8.95 12.57
C VAL A 32 4.00 -10.18 11.78
N VAL A 33 4.85 -9.99 10.77
CA VAL A 33 5.37 -11.06 9.92
C VAL A 33 6.89 -11.01 9.96
N SER A 34 7.53 -12.11 10.39
CA SER A 34 8.99 -12.19 10.55
C SER A 34 9.57 -11.04 11.40
N GLY A 35 8.87 -10.64 12.46
CA GLY A 35 9.28 -9.55 13.35
C GLY A 35 9.03 -8.14 12.81
N GLN A 36 8.44 -8.00 11.61
CA GLN A 36 8.16 -6.70 11.00
C GLN A 36 6.65 -6.40 10.99
N PRO A 37 6.22 -5.18 11.36
CA PRO A 37 4.85 -4.74 11.17
C PRO A 37 4.48 -4.74 9.68
N ARG A 38 3.37 -5.38 9.35
CA ARG A 38 2.83 -5.46 8.00
C ARG A 38 1.38 -5.00 8.01
N ALA A 39 1.11 -3.93 7.29
CA ALA A 39 -0.23 -3.46 7.02
C ALA A 39 -0.75 -4.03 5.70
N THR A 40 -2.02 -4.45 5.68
CA THR A 40 -2.73 -4.88 4.48
C THR A 40 -3.92 -3.96 4.27
N ALA A 41 -3.84 -3.12 3.23
CA ALA A 41 -4.95 -2.30 2.77
C ALA A 41 -5.67 -3.04 1.63
N ARG A 42 -6.99 -3.19 1.74
CA ARG A 42 -7.83 -3.76 0.70
C ARG A 42 -8.72 -2.67 0.11
N PHE A 43 -8.80 -2.64 -1.21
CA PHE A 43 -9.59 -1.68 -1.96
C PHE A 43 -10.07 -2.34 -3.25
N ALA A 44 -11.14 -1.78 -3.83
CA ALA A 44 -11.63 -2.15 -5.14
C ALA A 44 -11.04 -1.23 -6.21
N ALA A 45 -10.82 -1.78 -7.41
CA ALA A 45 -10.43 -1.06 -8.61
C ALA A 45 -11.09 -1.79 -9.81
N ALA A 46 -11.47 -1.04 -10.84
CA ALA A 46 -12.11 -1.58 -12.04
C ALA A 46 -11.10 -2.31 -12.95
N ASP A 47 -9.85 -1.85 -12.95
CA ASP A 47 -8.75 -2.41 -13.72
C ASP A 47 -7.40 -2.28 -13.00
N ASP A 48 -6.35 -2.84 -13.63
CA ASP A 48 -4.99 -2.84 -13.09
C ASP A 48 -4.37 -1.43 -13.03
N ASP A 49 -4.77 -0.50 -13.90
CA ASP A 49 -4.23 0.86 -13.91
C ASP A 49 -4.80 1.68 -12.76
N GLU A 50 -6.10 1.61 -12.52
CA GLU A 50 -6.74 2.16 -11.34
C GLU A 50 -6.17 1.52 -10.05
N ALA A 51 -5.91 0.21 -10.08
CA ALA A 51 -5.31 -0.47 -8.94
C ALA A 51 -3.90 0.03 -8.63
N ARG A 52 -3.08 0.25 -9.67
CA ARG A 52 -1.74 0.84 -9.55
C ARG A 52 -1.80 2.28 -9.04
N ALA A 53 -2.72 3.10 -9.58
CA ALA A 53 -2.90 4.49 -9.15
C ALA A 53 -3.31 4.57 -7.67
N SER A 54 -4.28 3.74 -7.26
CA SER A 54 -4.74 3.64 -5.88
C SER A 54 -3.63 3.20 -4.93
N HIS A 55 -2.86 2.17 -5.32
CA HIS A 55 -1.71 1.70 -4.55
C HIS A 55 -0.65 2.80 -4.40
N ALA A 56 -0.31 3.52 -5.47
CA ALA A 56 0.65 4.63 -5.44
C ALA A 56 0.17 5.79 -4.54
N ALA A 57 -1.12 6.13 -4.59
CA ALA A 57 -1.71 7.16 -3.74
C ALA A 57 -1.63 6.77 -2.25
N ILE A 58 -2.00 5.53 -1.91
CA ILE A 58 -1.88 4.99 -0.54
C ILE A 58 -0.43 5.06 -0.06
N LEU A 59 0.52 4.56 -0.86
CA LEU A 59 1.94 4.58 -0.49
C LEU A 59 2.47 5.99 -0.32
N THR A 60 2.04 6.93 -1.17
CA THR A 60 2.42 8.34 -1.06
C THR A 60 1.92 8.96 0.25
N GLY A 61 0.67 8.71 0.61
CA GLY A 61 0.10 9.16 1.88
C GLY A 61 0.81 8.54 3.09
N VAL A 62 0.94 7.22 3.12
CA VAL A 62 1.57 6.51 4.23
C VAL A 62 3.05 6.90 4.40
N ARG A 63 3.78 7.10 3.31
CA ARG A 63 5.21 7.51 3.36
C ARG A 63 5.44 8.89 3.98
N ARG A 64 4.40 9.73 4.06
CA ARG A 64 4.46 11.00 4.80
C ARG A 64 4.42 10.80 6.31
N VAL A 65 3.86 9.69 6.77
CA VAL A 65 3.65 9.37 8.19
C VAL A 65 4.67 8.38 8.70
N ALA A 66 5.04 7.35 7.92
CA ALA A 66 5.94 6.28 8.34
C ALA A 66 6.84 5.82 7.19
N GLU A 67 7.91 5.12 7.53
CA GLU A 67 8.73 4.41 6.56
C GLU A 67 7.95 3.24 5.94
N VAL A 68 8.10 3.04 4.63
CA VAL A 68 7.51 1.91 3.92
C VAL A 68 8.61 1.22 3.11
N PRO A 69 9.36 0.29 3.72
CA PRO A 69 10.52 -0.36 3.09
C PRO A 69 10.15 -1.22 1.87
N GLY A 70 8.92 -1.74 1.86
CA GLY A 70 8.44 -2.58 0.77
C GLY A 70 6.91 -2.68 0.73
N ALA A 71 6.37 -2.70 -0.48
CA ALA A 71 4.95 -2.90 -0.71
C ALA A 71 4.73 -3.73 -1.97
N VAL A 72 3.69 -4.56 -1.94
CA VAL A 72 3.29 -5.41 -3.05
C VAL A 72 1.82 -5.15 -3.31
N LEU A 73 1.48 -4.88 -4.57
CA LEU A 73 0.12 -4.86 -5.06
C LEU A 73 -0.27 -6.27 -5.51
N ALA A 74 -1.47 -6.71 -5.15
CA ALA A 74 -1.99 -8.01 -5.56
C ALA A 74 -3.49 -7.94 -5.85
N ALA A 75 -3.92 -8.63 -6.90
CA ALA A 75 -5.33 -8.89 -7.18
C ALA A 75 -5.82 -10.12 -6.41
N VAL A 76 -7.08 -10.14 -6.00
CA VAL A 76 -7.73 -11.34 -5.47
C VAL A 76 -8.47 -12.04 -6.60
N VAL A 77 -7.95 -13.17 -7.05
CA VAL A 77 -8.49 -13.96 -8.17
C VAL A 77 -8.90 -15.32 -7.65
N HIS A 78 -10.19 -15.67 -7.75
CA HIS A 78 -10.76 -16.91 -7.20
C HIS A 78 -10.40 -17.13 -5.72
N GLY A 79 -10.48 -16.07 -4.91
CA GLY A 79 -10.15 -16.09 -3.48
C GLY A 79 -8.65 -16.16 -3.16
N ARG A 80 -7.76 -16.06 -4.17
CA ARG A 80 -6.30 -16.12 -3.98
C ARG A 80 -5.64 -14.81 -4.39
N SER A 81 -4.74 -14.32 -3.54
CA SER A 81 -3.91 -13.15 -3.85
C SER A 81 -2.87 -13.50 -4.92
N ARG A 82 -2.82 -12.71 -5.99
CA ARG A 82 -1.87 -12.81 -7.10
C ARG A 82 -1.17 -11.47 -7.25
N PRO A 83 0.17 -11.40 -7.10
CA PRO A 83 0.91 -10.16 -7.31
C PRO A 83 0.64 -9.60 -8.70
N ILE A 84 0.36 -8.30 -8.78
CA ILE A 84 0.33 -7.56 -10.03
C ILE A 84 1.74 -6.99 -10.21
N ALA A 85 2.35 -7.20 -11.38
CA ALA A 85 3.63 -6.59 -11.68
C ALA A 85 3.50 -5.06 -11.55
N SER A 86 4.45 -4.42 -10.85
CA SER A 86 4.60 -2.98 -11.00
C SER A 86 4.80 -2.68 -12.48
N ALA A 87 4.16 -1.61 -12.98
CA ALA A 87 4.45 -1.15 -14.33
C ALA A 87 5.98 -1.06 -14.50
N PRO A 88 6.54 -1.50 -15.65
CA PRO A 88 7.96 -1.30 -15.90
C PRO A 88 8.27 0.17 -15.71
N ALA A 89 9.29 0.49 -14.90
CA ALA A 89 9.81 1.85 -14.82
C ALA A 89 10.17 2.27 -16.24
N ASP A 90 9.60 3.38 -16.72
CA ASP A 90 9.70 3.89 -18.09
C ASP A 90 10.98 3.45 -18.83
N ALA A 91 10.87 2.37 -19.61
CA ALA A 91 11.87 2.01 -20.59
C ALA A 91 11.68 2.95 -21.79
N GLY A 92 12.21 4.16 -21.68
CA GLY A 92 12.25 5.09 -22.80
C GLY A 92 12.00 6.55 -22.42
N ARG A 93 13.08 7.26 -22.12
CA ARG A 93 13.23 8.61 -22.67
C ARG A 93 14.58 8.66 -23.39
N ASN A 94 14.49 8.52 -24.70
CA ASN A 94 15.55 8.85 -25.66
C ASN A 94 15.80 10.36 -25.66
#